data_AF-A0A957LCI2-F1
#
_entry.id   AF-A0A957LCI2-F1
#
_cell.length_a   1.000
_cell.length_b   1.000
_cell.length_c   1.000
_cell.angle_alpha   90.00
_cell.angle_beta   90.00
_cell.angle_gamma   90.00
#
_symmetry.space_group_name_H-M   'P 1'
#
loop_
_entity.id
_entity.type
_entity.pdbx_description
1 polymer ?
#
loop_
_entity_poly.entity_id
_entity_poly.type
_entity_poly.pdbx_seq_one_letter_code
_entity_poly.pdbx_strand_id
1 'polypeptide(L)'
;PAPEADEHFERLRHWGFNCLRFLVTWEAIEHAGPGLYDLVYLDYLQKMVAKAGEYGFHVFIDPHQDVWSRWTGGDGAPAWTLEAAGFDITKLHKTGAAFLHQEHGDPFPTMRWVSNYNKLGAATMFSLFFAGNDLAPQTKVDGVPIQEYLQSHYFNAIKKVAELVKEMPHVMGYDSLNEPHPGWIGREDLTVSGALAPSGQDPTPFQSMLLGAGLAQEVPVVELGVTGVKTLYTAIVNHEQERVWRDGYAGVWRENQVWDLDGEGEPRLLRPRHFAEVNGRAIDFVDDYYRPFVERFAREIRSVHPSAIVFTEEPLTCELPDVQALPNVVNAGHWYDAMTLFMRRYVAQVAIDSKARRPIFGKGAIDKSFAKQLGEIKQHGREKCGGPSLLGEFGIAYDLDDKIGFSEDNFASHIAAMDRTWRA
;
A
#
# COMPACT_ATOMS: atom_id res chain seq x y z
N PRO A 1 -13.93 17.56 -9.09
CA PRO A 1 -13.86 17.89 -10.54
C PRO A 1 -13.43 19.35 -10.74
N ALA A 2 -12.81 19.71 -11.88
CA ALA A 2 -12.29 21.08 -12.11
C ALA A 2 -13.32 22.21 -11.89
N PRO A 3 -14.61 22.08 -12.30
CA PRO A 3 -15.60 23.14 -12.08
C PRO A 3 -15.94 23.41 -10.61
N GLU A 4 -15.70 22.45 -9.74
CA GLU A 4 -15.98 22.53 -8.30
C GLU A 4 -14.72 22.82 -7.47
N ALA A 5 -13.55 22.92 -8.11
CA ALA A 5 -12.27 23.06 -7.43
C ALA A 5 -12.26 24.28 -6.48
N ASP A 6 -12.81 25.40 -6.94
CA ASP A 6 -12.90 26.65 -6.18
C ASP A 6 -13.71 26.47 -4.89
N GLU A 7 -14.85 25.77 -4.97
CA GLU A 7 -15.69 25.48 -3.83
C GLU A 7 -14.98 24.59 -2.79
N HIS A 8 -14.32 23.52 -3.25
CA HIS A 8 -13.62 22.59 -2.37
C HIS A 8 -12.41 23.25 -1.69
N PHE A 9 -11.60 24.01 -2.43
CA PHE A 9 -10.46 24.73 -1.88
C PHE A 9 -10.89 25.85 -0.93
N GLU A 10 -11.95 26.59 -1.26
CA GLU A 10 -12.51 27.60 -0.38
C GLU A 10 -12.99 26.97 0.94
N ARG A 11 -13.68 25.83 0.89
CA ARG A 11 -14.17 25.12 2.06
C ARG A 11 -13.03 24.67 2.98
N LEU A 12 -12.00 24.04 2.44
CA LEU A 12 -10.83 23.59 3.20
C LEU A 12 -10.11 24.77 3.88
N ARG A 13 -9.98 25.89 3.18
CA ARG A 13 -9.37 27.11 3.72
C ARG A 13 -10.22 27.70 4.86
N HIS A 14 -11.55 27.71 4.71
CA HIS A 14 -12.47 28.17 5.76
C HIS A 14 -12.38 27.31 7.03
N TRP A 15 -12.06 26.02 6.90
CA TRP A 15 -11.80 25.13 8.04
C TRP A 15 -10.41 25.33 8.67
N GLY A 16 -9.57 26.20 8.10
CA GLY A 16 -8.24 26.53 8.64
C GLY A 16 -7.12 25.63 8.13
N PHE A 17 -7.38 24.76 7.16
CA PHE A 17 -6.32 23.96 6.52
C PHE A 17 -5.43 24.84 5.65
N ASN A 18 -4.13 24.56 5.63
CA ASN A 18 -3.13 25.29 4.86
C ASN A 18 -2.12 24.38 4.12
N CYS A 19 -2.28 23.07 4.23
CA CYS A 19 -1.40 22.08 3.60
C CYS A 19 -2.27 20.96 2.99
N LEU A 20 -1.92 20.52 1.79
CA LEU A 20 -2.59 19.43 1.08
C LEU A 20 -1.58 18.34 0.75
N ARG A 21 -1.89 17.12 1.20
CA ARG A 21 -1.37 15.89 0.61
C ARG A 21 -2.14 15.66 -0.69
N PHE A 22 -1.49 15.86 -1.84
CA PHE A 22 -2.16 15.80 -3.14
C PHE A 22 -1.90 14.46 -3.81
N LEU A 23 -2.90 13.59 -3.76
CA LEU A 23 -2.83 12.22 -4.26
C LEU A 23 -2.75 12.17 -5.78
N VAL A 24 -1.82 11.37 -6.28
CA VAL A 24 -1.65 11.02 -7.69
C VAL A 24 -1.34 9.53 -7.78
N THR A 25 -2.16 8.76 -8.48
CA THR A 25 -1.83 7.35 -8.73
C THR A 25 -0.92 7.21 -9.95
N TRP A 26 -0.03 6.22 -9.93
CA TRP A 26 0.80 5.90 -11.08
C TRP A 26 -0.04 5.55 -12.32
N GLU A 27 -1.17 4.87 -12.11
CA GLU A 27 -2.14 4.57 -13.16
C GLU A 27 -2.65 5.83 -13.85
N ALA A 28 -3.02 6.87 -13.10
CA ALA A 28 -3.50 8.11 -13.70
C ALA A 28 -2.45 8.77 -14.61
N ILE A 29 -1.15 8.61 -14.32
CA ILE A 29 -0.06 9.17 -15.10
C ILE A 29 0.25 8.33 -16.35
N GLU A 30 0.23 7.01 -16.24
CA GLU A 30 0.84 6.09 -17.24
C GLU A 30 -0.05 4.86 -17.52
N HIS A 31 -1.38 5.01 -17.60
CA HIS A 31 -2.31 3.88 -17.78
C HIS A 31 -2.18 3.17 -19.13
N ALA A 32 -1.83 3.89 -20.20
CA ALA A 32 -1.88 3.36 -21.58
C ALA A 32 -0.75 2.36 -21.89
N GLY A 33 0.30 2.32 -21.07
CA GLY A 33 1.44 1.45 -21.24
C GLY A 33 2.75 2.10 -20.81
N PRO A 34 3.85 1.33 -20.78
CA PRO A 34 5.17 1.81 -20.37
C PRO A 34 5.65 2.95 -21.28
N GLY A 35 5.95 4.11 -20.68
CA GLY A 35 6.38 5.34 -21.32
C GLY A 35 5.25 6.14 -21.98
N LEU A 36 4.00 5.70 -21.89
CA LEU A 36 2.84 6.33 -22.53
C LEU A 36 2.05 7.16 -21.51
N TYR A 37 2.46 8.41 -21.34
CA TYR A 37 1.89 9.32 -20.34
C TYR A 37 0.55 9.92 -20.80
N ASP A 38 -0.40 10.02 -19.87
CA ASP A 38 -1.67 10.72 -20.07
C ASP A 38 -1.48 12.24 -19.95
N LEU A 39 -1.27 12.91 -21.08
CA LEU A 39 -1.07 14.35 -21.12
C LEU A 39 -2.31 15.15 -20.72
N VAL A 40 -3.52 14.58 -20.87
CA VAL A 40 -4.77 15.25 -20.49
C VAL A 40 -4.90 15.25 -18.97
N TYR A 41 -4.61 14.12 -18.33
CA TYR A 41 -4.54 14.03 -16.87
C TYR A 41 -3.46 14.95 -16.30
N LEU A 42 -2.27 14.96 -16.89
CA LEU A 42 -1.16 15.81 -16.44
C LEU A 42 -1.47 17.31 -16.52
N ASP A 43 -2.16 17.76 -17.58
CA ASP A 43 -2.66 19.14 -17.71
C ASP A 43 -3.71 19.46 -16.63
N TYR A 44 -4.64 18.54 -16.37
CA TYR A 44 -5.61 18.69 -15.28
C TYR A 44 -4.92 18.80 -13.91
N LEU A 45 -3.96 17.91 -13.63
CA LEU A 45 -3.18 17.89 -12.40
C LEU A 45 -2.45 19.21 -12.18
N GLN A 46 -1.73 19.70 -13.20
CA GLN A 46 -1.01 20.97 -13.13
C GLN A 46 -1.95 22.14 -12.79
N LYS A 47 -3.14 22.19 -13.42
CA LYS A 47 -4.15 23.22 -13.14
C LYS A 47 -4.68 23.14 -11.70
N MET A 48 -4.94 21.94 -11.19
CA MET A 48 -5.42 21.76 -9.81
C MET A 48 -4.36 22.16 -8.78
N VAL A 49 -3.10 21.76 -9.00
CA VAL A 49 -1.99 22.14 -8.11
C VAL A 49 -1.75 23.65 -8.17
N ALA A 50 -1.79 24.28 -9.35
CA ALA A 50 -1.71 25.73 -9.48
C ALA A 50 -2.83 26.44 -8.71
N LYS A 51 -4.08 25.97 -8.87
CA LYS A 51 -5.25 26.51 -8.18
C LYS A 51 -5.12 26.41 -6.65
N ALA A 52 -4.60 25.30 -6.13
CA ALA A 52 -4.35 25.18 -4.69
C ALA A 52 -3.44 26.30 -4.15
N GLY A 53 -2.44 26.72 -4.94
CA GLY A 53 -1.58 27.86 -4.61
C GLY A 53 -2.32 29.20 -4.52
N GLU A 54 -3.32 29.43 -5.37
CA GLU A 54 -4.16 30.64 -5.34
C GLU A 54 -4.93 30.79 -4.01
N TYR A 55 -5.26 29.66 -3.37
CA TYR A 55 -5.92 29.62 -2.05
C TYR A 55 -4.93 29.62 -0.87
N GLY A 56 -3.62 29.64 -1.14
CA GLY A 56 -2.56 29.69 -0.13
C GLY A 56 -2.22 28.34 0.50
N PHE A 57 -2.52 27.23 -0.17
CA PHE A 57 -2.12 25.90 0.31
C PHE A 57 -0.66 25.62 -0.02
N HIS A 58 0.06 25.05 0.95
CA HIS A 58 1.25 24.24 0.68
C HIS A 58 0.83 22.88 0.14
N VAL A 59 1.60 22.33 -0.80
CA VAL A 59 1.28 21.06 -1.45
C VAL A 59 2.49 20.14 -1.42
N PHE A 60 2.30 18.89 -1.07
CA PHE A 60 3.23 17.83 -1.45
C PHE A 60 2.47 16.77 -2.26
N ILE A 61 3.13 16.27 -3.31
CA ILE A 61 2.54 15.29 -4.20
C ILE A 61 2.75 13.91 -3.60
N ASP A 62 1.70 13.11 -3.55
CA ASP A 62 1.71 11.77 -3.01
C ASP A 62 1.45 10.74 -4.12
N PRO A 63 2.47 9.98 -4.55
CA PRO A 63 2.30 8.79 -5.36
C PRO A 63 1.51 7.71 -4.61
N HIS A 64 0.18 7.81 -4.70
CA HIS A 64 -0.74 7.03 -3.90
C HIS A 64 -0.93 5.62 -4.46
N GLN A 65 -1.07 4.66 -3.56
CA GLN A 65 -1.49 3.30 -3.84
C GLN A 65 -2.10 2.67 -2.60
N ASP A 66 -3.11 1.83 -2.83
CA ASP A 66 -3.61 0.86 -1.88
C ASP A 66 -3.52 -0.53 -2.53
N VAL A 67 -2.91 -1.48 -1.85
CA VAL A 67 -2.78 -2.86 -2.33
C VAL A 67 -2.28 -2.96 -3.78
N TRP A 68 -1.28 -2.14 -4.14
CA TRP A 68 -0.64 -2.08 -5.46
C TRP A 68 -1.48 -1.48 -6.60
N SER A 69 -2.70 -1.97 -6.86
CA SER A 69 -3.48 -1.64 -8.06
C SER A 69 -4.97 -1.94 -7.87
N ARG A 70 -5.84 -1.31 -8.67
CA ARG A 70 -7.27 -1.67 -8.75
C ARG A 70 -7.52 -3.09 -9.24
N TRP A 71 -6.56 -3.66 -9.96
CA TRP A 71 -6.60 -5.06 -10.40
C TRP A 71 -6.18 -6.04 -9.31
N THR A 72 -5.61 -5.55 -8.21
CA THR A 72 -5.31 -6.30 -7.00
C THR A 72 -6.22 -5.92 -5.82
N GLY A 73 -7.22 -5.07 -6.07
CA GLY A 73 -8.31 -4.75 -5.14
C GLY A 73 -8.16 -3.46 -4.34
N GLY A 74 -7.24 -2.57 -4.74
CA GLY A 74 -7.13 -1.20 -4.22
C GLY A 74 -6.95 -0.18 -5.36
N ASP A 75 -5.84 0.54 -5.40
CA ASP A 75 -5.47 1.49 -6.45
C ASP A 75 -3.95 1.71 -6.52
N GLY A 76 -3.47 2.55 -7.45
CA GLY A 76 -2.06 2.91 -7.55
C GLY A 76 -1.46 2.59 -8.91
N ALA A 77 -0.81 1.45 -9.05
CA ALA A 77 -0.08 1.03 -10.24
C ALA A 77 -1.01 0.66 -11.42
N PRO A 78 -0.63 0.99 -12.67
CA PRO A 78 -1.39 0.65 -13.85
C PRO A 78 -1.39 -0.85 -14.14
N ALA A 79 -2.42 -1.32 -14.86
CA ALA A 79 -2.63 -2.71 -15.23
C ALA A 79 -1.41 -3.35 -15.92
N TRP A 80 -0.72 -2.59 -16.78
CA TRP A 80 0.41 -3.10 -17.55
C TRP A 80 1.56 -3.58 -16.65
N THR A 81 1.66 -3.13 -15.40
CA THR A 81 2.67 -3.63 -14.45
C THR A 81 2.46 -5.10 -14.12
N LEU A 82 1.21 -5.51 -13.93
CA LEU A 82 0.81 -6.91 -13.70
C LEU A 82 0.99 -7.72 -14.98
N GLU A 83 0.58 -7.18 -16.13
CA GLU A 83 0.74 -7.84 -17.42
C GLU A 83 2.21 -8.07 -17.78
N ALA A 84 3.09 -7.11 -17.44
CA ALA A 84 4.52 -7.21 -17.62
C ALA A 84 5.14 -8.32 -16.74
N ALA A 85 4.57 -8.57 -15.56
CA ALA A 85 4.92 -9.72 -14.72
C ALA A 85 4.29 -11.05 -15.18
N GLY A 86 3.49 -11.04 -16.26
CA GLY A 86 2.87 -12.22 -16.87
C GLY A 86 1.45 -12.53 -16.42
N PHE A 87 0.82 -11.69 -15.59
CA PHE A 87 -0.56 -11.88 -15.17
C PHE A 87 -1.56 -11.63 -16.31
N ASP A 88 -2.61 -12.45 -16.35
CA ASP A 88 -3.88 -12.14 -17.01
C ASP A 88 -4.78 -11.47 -15.97
N ILE A 89 -4.89 -10.15 -16.08
CA ILE A 89 -5.61 -9.32 -15.11
C ILE A 89 -7.11 -9.67 -15.02
N THR A 90 -7.68 -10.32 -16.03
CA THR A 90 -9.10 -10.73 -16.07
C THR A 90 -9.39 -11.98 -15.23
N LYS A 91 -8.34 -12.62 -14.68
CA LYS A 91 -8.43 -13.87 -13.92
C LYS A 91 -8.00 -13.74 -12.46
N LEU A 92 -7.56 -12.55 -12.03
CA LEU A 92 -7.04 -12.32 -10.68
C LEU A 92 -8.08 -12.67 -9.60
N HIS A 93 -9.34 -12.28 -9.78
CA HIS A 93 -10.40 -12.60 -8.82
C HIS A 93 -10.74 -14.10 -8.81
N LYS A 94 -11.03 -14.65 -9.99
CA LYS A 94 -11.49 -16.04 -10.17
C LYS A 94 -10.52 -17.07 -9.60
N THR A 95 -9.23 -16.81 -9.74
CA THR A 95 -8.16 -17.68 -9.25
C THR A 95 -7.87 -17.50 -7.76
N GLY A 96 -8.45 -16.48 -7.10
CA GLY A 96 -8.15 -16.12 -5.71
C GLY A 96 -6.83 -15.35 -5.55
N ALA A 97 -6.19 -14.91 -6.64
CA ALA A 97 -4.98 -14.10 -6.62
C ALA A 97 -5.23 -12.66 -6.15
N ALA A 98 -6.48 -12.19 -6.21
CA ALA A 98 -6.99 -10.98 -5.58
C ALA A 98 -8.49 -11.13 -5.26
N PHE A 99 -9.02 -10.26 -4.40
CA PHE A 99 -10.45 -10.11 -4.14
C PHE A 99 -10.88 -8.72 -4.62
N LEU A 100 -11.75 -8.66 -5.63
CA LEU A 100 -12.02 -7.47 -6.43
C LEU A 100 -13.48 -7.05 -6.28
N HIS A 101 -13.71 -5.76 -6.03
CA HIS A 101 -15.06 -5.23 -5.85
C HIS A 101 -15.88 -5.31 -7.13
N GLN A 102 -15.28 -5.01 -8.28
CA GLN A 102 -15.93 -5.07 -9.59
C GLN A 102 -16.43 -6.47 -9.98
N GLU A 103 -15.86 -7.53 -9.41
CA GLU A 103 -16.29 -8.91 -9.66
C GLU A 103 -17.18 -9.47 -8.54
N HIS A 104 -16.96 -9.06 -7.28
CA HIS A 104 -17.79 -9.47 -6.14
C HIS A 104 -19.15 -8.74 -6.08
N GLY A 105 -19.16 -7.45 -6.42
CA GLY A 105 -20.33 -6.57 -6.32
C GLY A 105 -20.65 -6.09 -4.90
N ASP A 106 -21.82 -5.47 -4.74
CA ASP A 106 -22.30 -4.97 -3.46
C ASP A 106 -23.27 -5.94 -2.75
N PRO A 107 -23.26 -6.02 -1.41
CA PRO A 107 -22.38 -5.28 -0.51
C PRO A 107 -20.95 -5.86 -0.48
N PHE A 108 -19.96 -4.99 -0.63
CA PHE A 108 -18.57 -5.37 -0.45
C PHE A 108 -18.26 -5.62 1.03
N PRO A 109 -17.60 -6.72 1.42
CA PRO A 109 -17.36 -7.02 2.83
C PRO A 109 -16.37 -6.03 3.46
N THR A 110 -16.67 -5.64 4.70
CA THR A 110 -15.88 -4.68 5.50
C THR A 110 -14.41 -5.07 5.59
N MET A 111 -13.52 -4.10 5.30
CA MET A 111 -12.06 -4.23 5.41
C MET A 111 -11.48 -5.46 4.67
N ARG A 112 -12.22 -6.04 3.72
CA ARG A 112 -11.79 -7.23 2.98
C ARG A 112 -10.59 -6.93 2.07
N TRP A 113 -10.52 -5.72 1.54
CA TRP A 113 -9.48 -5.29 0.62
C TRP A 113 -8.07 -5.45 1.21
N VAL A 114 -7.87 -5.23 2.52
CA VAL A 114 -6.56 -5.37 3.19
C VAL A 114 -6.02 -6.81 3.10
N SER A 115 -6.91 -7.81 3.00
CA SER A 115 -6.48 -9.22 2.84
C SER A 115 -5.71 -9.45 1.53
N ASN A 116 -5.87 -8.58 0.53
CA ASN A 116 -5.21 -8.71 -0.76
C ASN A 116 -3.69 -8.52 -0.67
N TYR A 117 -3.16 -7.81 0.34
CA TYR A 117 -1.71 -7.69 0.54
C TYR A 117 -0.99 -9.03 0.69
N ASN A 118 -1.70 -10.08 1.14
CA ASN A 118 -1.15 -11.43 1.28
C ASN A 118 -1.42 -12.33 0.06
N LYS A 119 -2.32 -11.92 -0.85
CA LYS A 119 -2.68 -12.70 -2.03
C LYS A 119 -1.66 -12.52 -3.15
N LEU A 120 -1.63 -13.49 -4.05
CA LEU A 120 -0.59 -13.64 -5.09
C LEU A 120 -0.33 -12.34 -5.85
N GLY A 121 -1.37 -11.61 -6.28
CA GLY A 121 -1.21 -10.42 -7.12
C GLY A 121 -0.36 -9.34 -6.45
N ALA A 122 -0.88 -8.73 -5.38
CA ALA A 122 -0.19 -7.63 -4.70
C ALA A 122 1.14 -8.10 -4.07
N ALA A 123 1.15 -9.26 -3.40
CA ALA A 123 2.36 -9.75 -2.74
C ALA A 123 3.50 -10.00 -3.74
N THR A 124 3.19 -10.53 -4.92
CA THR A 124 4.19 -10.72 -5.99
C THR A 124 4.69 -9.38 -6.48
N MET A 125 3.80 -8.44 -6.79
CA MET A 125 4.21 -7.16 -7.38
C MET A 125 5.08 -6.33 -6.43
N PHE A 126 4.75 -6.26 -5.14
CA PHE A 126 5.64 -5.62 -4.15
C PHE A 126 7.00 -6.33 -4.06
N SER A 127 7.01 -7.66 -4.06
CA SER A 127 8.26 -8.44 -4.00
C SER A 127 9.15 -8.18 -5.23
N LEU A 128 8.55 -8.09 -6.42
CA LEU A 128 9.26 -7.77 -7.66
C LEU A 128 9.75 -6.33 -7.69
N PHE A 129 8.94 -5.38 -7.22
CA PHE A 129 9.25 -3.95 -7.22
C PHE A 129 10.43 -3.62 -6.31
N PHE A 130 10.53 -4.25 -5.14
CA PHE A 130 11.60 -3.96 -4.19
C PHE A 130 12.82 -4.89 -4.31
N ALA A 131 12.60 -6.19 -4.53
CA ALA A 131 13.64 -7.21 -4.44
C ALA A 131 13.69 -8.16 -5.65
N GLY A 132 13.10 -7.78 -6.79
CA GLY A 132 13.05 -8.63 -7.99
C GLY A 132 14.41 -9.07 -8.52
N ASN A 133 15.47 -8.27 -8.35
CA ASN A 133 16.82 -8.64 -8.77
C ASN A 133 17.37 -9.85 -8.01
N ASP A 134 17.08 -9.95 -6.71
CA ASP A 134 17.57 -11.03 -5.85
C ASP A 134 16.59 -12.21 -5.82
N LEU A 135 15.30 -11.92 -5.72
CA LEU A 135 14.25 -12.93 -5.51
C LEU A 135 13.66 -13.47 -6.80
N ALA A 136 13.74 -12.72 -7.90
CA ALA A 136 13.20 -13.12 -9.19
C ALA A 136 14.15 -12.83 -10.38
N PRO A 137 15.43 -13.24 -10.32
CA PRO A 137 16.43 -12.87 -11.33
C PRO A 137 16.14 -13.37 -12.75
N GLN A 138 15.27 -14.38 -12.90
CA GLN A 138 14.84 -14.88 -14.21
C GLN A 138 13.71 -14.04 -14.82
N THR A 139 13.02 -13.23 -14.01
CA THR A 139 11.88 -12.43 -14.46
C THR A 139 12.36 -11.14 -15.11
N LYS A 140 12.17 -11.05 -16.43
CA LYS A 140 12.61 -9.92 -17.25
C LYS A 140 11.52 -9.48 -18.21
N VAL A 141 11.48 -8.18 -18.50
CA VAL A 141 10.61 -7.56 -19.49
C VAL A 141 11.51 -6.93 -20.54
N ASP A 142 11.37 -7.36 -21.80
CA ASP A 142 12.25 -6.91 -22.90
C ASP A 142 13.75 -7.05 -22.59
N GLY A 143 14.10 -8.10 -21.83
CA GLY A 143 15.47 -8.38 -21.39
C GLY A 143 15.95 -7.57 -20.17
N VAL A 144 15.15 -6.62 -19.68
CA VAL A 144 15.44 -5.81 -18.49
C VAL A 144 14.94 -6.54 -17.24
N PRO A 145 15.73 -6.65 -16.15
CA PRO A 145 15.25 -7.17 -14.87
C PRO A 145 13.98 -6.45 -14.41
N ILE A 146 12.96 -7.20 -13.99
CA ILE A 146 11.64 -6.64 -13.68
C ILE A 146 11.66 -5.54 -12.61
N GLN A 147 12.53 -5.65 -11.61
CA GLN A 147 12.71 -4.61 -10.59
C GLN A 147 13.13 -3.28 -11.22
N GLU A 148 14.16 -3.32 -12.08
CA GLU A 148 14.67 -2.14 -12.76
C GLU A 148 13.62 -1.56 -13.71
N TYR A 149 12.93 -2.42 -14.45
CA TYR A 149 11.84 -2.03 -15.33
C TYR A 149 10.74 -1.27 -14.58
N LEU A 150 10.17 -1.87 -13.53
CA LEU A 150 9.09 -1.25 -12.76
C LEU A 150 9.52 0.03 -12.06
N GLN A 151 10.67 0.03 -11.37
CA GLN A 151 11.15 1.20 -10.65
C GLN A 151 11.48 2.35 -11.59
N SER A 152 12.17 2.11 -12.71
CA SER A 152 12.49 3.19 -13.65
C SER A 152 11.25 3.81 -14.28
N HIS A 153 10.23 3.02 -14.63
CA HIS A 153 8.97 3.58 -15.12
C HIS A 153 8.24 4.39 -14.03
N TYR A 154 8.16 3.86 -12.81
CA TYR A 154 7.60 4.59 -11.67
C TYR A 154 8.29 5.94 -11.45
N PHE A 155 9.62 5.97 -11.34
CA PHE A 155 10.37 7.22 -11.15
C PHE A 155 10.18 8.19 -12.32
N ASN A 156 10.15 7.69 -13.56
CA ASN A 156 9.93 8.54 -14.72
C ASN A 156 8.51 9.14 -14.73
N ALA A 157 7.49 8.38 -14.33
CA ALA A 157 6.13 8.89 -14.18
C ALA A 157 6.05 10.01 -13.13
N ILE A 158 6.64 9.83 -11.95
CA ILE A 158 6.64 10.88 -10.92
C ILE A 158 7.50 12.08 -11.35
N LYS A 159 8.60 11.87 -12.08
CA LYS A 159 9.38 12.96 -12.69
C LYS A 159 8.55 13.77 -13.69
N LYS A 160 7.64 13.16 -14.45
CA LYS A 160 6.71 13.92 -15.32
C LYS A 160 5.83 14.87 -14.53
N VAL A 161 5.33 14.42 -13.38
CA VAL A 161 4.60 15.30 -12.45
C VAL A 161 5.51 16.41 -11.95
N ALA A 162 6.72 16.06 -11.48
CA ALA A 162 7.66 17.02 -10.95
C ALA A 162 8.07 18.11 -11.96
N GLU A 163 8.27 17.74 -13.24
CA GLU A 163 8.58 18.67 -14.32
C GLU A 163 7.50 19.76 -14.49
N LEU A 164 6.23 19.42 -14.26
CA LEU A 164 5.09 20.32 -14.42
C LEU A 164 4.92 21.32 -13.28
N VAL A 165 5.32 20.92 -12.07
CA VAL A 165 4.98 21.65 -10.84
C VAL A 165 6.19 22.23 -10.11
N LYS A 166 7.43 21.90 -10.52
CA LYS A 166 8.66 22.35 -9.82
C LYS A 166 8.86 23.86 -9.72
N GLU A 167 8.30 24.64 -10.65
CA GLU A 167 8.40 26.12 -10.63
C GLU A 167 7.33 26.75 -9.72
N MET A 168 6.42 25.96 -9.16
CA MET A 168 5.35 26.42 -8.28
C MET A 168 5.88 26.50 -6.83
N PRO A 169 6.02 27.70 -6.23
CA PRO A 169 6.68 27.86 -4.94
C PRO A 169 5.95 27.23 -3.76
N HIS A 170 4.65 26.95 -3.91
CA HIS A 170 3.84 26.28 -2.90
C HIS A 170 3.96 24.76 -2.93
N VAL A 171 4.62 24.18 -3.94
CA VAL A 171 4.91 22.74 -4.01
C VAL A 171 6.20 22.43 -3.26
N MET A 172 6.04 21.82 -2.10
CA MET A 172 7.13 21.55 -1.16
C MET A 172 7.99 20.35 -1.58
N GLY A 173 7.38 19.33 -2.17
CA GLY A 173 8.04 18.06 -2.37
C GLY A 173 7.13 16.92 -2.79
N TYR A 174 7.65 15.70 -2.65
CA TYR A 174 7.04 14.48 -3.16
C TYR A 174 7.22 13.35 -2.15
N ASP A 175 6.16 12.60 -1.88
CA ASP A 175 6.24 11.32 -1.18
C ASP A 175 6.89 10.27 -2.07
N SER A 176 7.66 9.38 -1.44
CA SER A 176 8.34 8.29 -2.11
C SER A 176 7.39 7.20 -2.59
N LEU A 177 6.39 6.84 -1.77
CA LEU A 177 5.33 5.86 -2.05
C LEU A 177 4.39 5.79 -0.82
N ASN A 178 3.07 5.93 -1.03
CA ASN A 178 2.09 5.73 0.04
C ASN A 178 2.13 4.31 0.61
N GLU A 179 2.09 4.18 1.94
CA GLU A 179 2.01 2.93 2.70
C GLU A 179 2.75 1.72 2.06
N PRO A 180 4.08 1.80 1.89
CA PRO A 180 4.84 0.75 1.22
C PRO A 180 4.65 -0.61 1.91
N HIS A 181 4.50 -1.70 1.17
CA HIS A 181 4.36 -3.04 1.75
C HIS A 181 5.51 -3.96 1.28
N PRO A 182 6.08 -4.82 2.15
CA PRO A 182 7.18 -5.71 1.77
C PRO A 182 6.77 -6.86 0.83
N GLY A 183 5.46 -7.03 0.59
CA GLY A 183 4.93 -8.20 -0.11
C GLY A 183 5.21 -9.47 0.69
N TRP A 184 5.96 -10.40 0.10
CA TRP A 184 6.46 -11.59 0.80
C TRP A 184 7.92 -11.47 1.24
N ILE A 185 8.60 -10.36 0.98
CA ILE A 185 9.99 -10.15 1.42
C ILE A 185 10.08 -10.25 2.95
N GLY A 186 11.05 -11.01 3.45
CA GLY A 186 11.23 -11.33 4.87
C GLY A 186 10.40 -12.52 5.38
N ARG A 187 9.58 -13.19 4.56
CA ARG A 187 8.77 -14.33 5.00
C ARG A 187 9.62 -15.59 5.23
N GLU A 188 9.66 -16.05 6.48
CA GLU A 188 10.39 -17.25 6.89
C GLU A 188 9.74 -18.57 6.50
N ASP A 189 8.40 -18.61 6.48
CA ASP A 189 7.61 -19.81 6.21
C ASP A 189 6.48 -19.50 5.22
N LEU A 190 6.56 -20.08 4.02
CA LEU A 190 5.58 -19.91 2.95
C LEU A 190 4.34 -20.81 3.10
N THR A 191 4.31 -21.65 4.14
CA THR A 191 3.19 -22.54 4.46
C THR A 191 2.28 -22.00 5.55
N VAL A 192 2.56 -20.78 6.04
CA VAL A 192 1.74 -20.09 7.05
C VAL A 192 1.24 -18.77 6.45
N SER A 193 -0.03 -18.43 6.72
CA SER A 193 -0.56 -17.13 6.30
C SER A 193 0.14 -15.99 7.06
N GLY A 194 0.42 -14.94 6.31
CA GLY A 194 1.08 -13.74 6.81
C GLY A 194 0.20 -12.50 6.86
N ALA A 195 -1.11 -12.61 6.58
CA ALA A 195 -1.95 -11.46 6.30
C ALA A 195 -1.97 -10.42 7.42
N LEU A 196 -1.87 -9.14 7.04
CA LEU A 196 -1.88 -7.99 7.94
C LEU A 196 -3.20 -7.88 8.72
N ALA A 197 -4.32 -8.01 8.01
CA ALA A 197 -5.65 -8.09 8.58
C ALA A 197 -6.41 -9.26 7.93
N PRO A 198 -6.22 -10.49 8.44
CA PRO A 198 -6.82 -11.68 7.86
C PRO A 198 -8.34 -11.58 7.86
N SER A 199 -8.92 -11.67 6.67
CA SER A 199 -10.34 -11.52 6.48
C SER A 199 -10.71 -12.31 5.22
N GLY A 200 -11.44 -13.40 5.38
CA GLY A 200 -12.04 -14.15 4.28
C GLY A 200 -11.13 -15.29 3.89
N GLN A 201 -11.06 -15.64 2.60
CA GLN A 201 -10.10 -16.62 2.14
C GLN A 201 -8.68 -16.14 2.44
N ASP A 202 -7.95 -16.88 3.27
CA ASP A 202 -6.62 -16.50 3.76
C ASP A 202 -5.56 -17.56 3.37
N PRO A 203 -5.21 -17.64 2.08
CA PRO A 203 -4.24 -18.61 1.60
C PRO A 203 -2.84 -18.29 2.13
N THR A 204 -2.05 -19.34 2.34
CA THR A 204 -0.60 -19.19 2.56
C THR A 204 0.08 -18.65 1.29
N PRO A 205 1.30 -18.11 1.36
CA PRO A 205 2.06 -17.74 0.16
C PRO A 205 2.17 -18.90 -0.84
N PHE A 206 2.47 -20.11 -0.37
CA PHE A 206 2.57 -21.28 -1.24
C PHE A 206 1.21 -21.64 -1.86
N GLN A 207 0.13 -21.69 -1.07
CA GLN A 207 -1.22 -21.91 -1.61
C GLN A 207 -1.60 -20.85 -2.65
N SER A 208 -1.25 -19.58 -2.41
CA SER A 208 -1.49 -18.48 -3.35
C SER A 208 -0.79 -18.71 -4.69
N MET A 209 0.45 -19.22 -4.69
CA MET A 209 1.17 -19.59 -5.91
C MET A 209 0.49 -20.74 -6.65
N LEU A 210 0.05 -21.78 -5.93
CA LEU A 210 -0.63 -22.94 -6.51
C LEU A 210 -1.98 -22.56 -7.12
N LEU A 211 -2.76 -21.75 -6.39
CA LEU A 211 -4.02 -21.19 -6.87
C LEU A 211 -3.84 -20.43 -8.18
N GLY A 212 -2.86 -19.53 -8.28
CA GLY A 212 -2.57 -18.82 -9.53
C GLY A 212 -2.12 -19.74 -10.67
N ALA A 213 -1.52 -20.89 -10.35
CA ALA A 213 -1.09 -21.88 -11.33
C ALA A 213 -2.22 -22.80 -11.84
N GLY A 214 -3.46 -22.62 -11.36
CA GLY A 214 -4.60 -23.47 -11.73
C GLY A 214 -4.78 -24.69 -10.84
N LEU A 215 -4.08 -24.79 -9.71
CA LEU A 215 -4.20 -25.89 -8.78
C LEU A 215 -5.14 -25.48 -7.64
N ALA A 216 -6.36 -26.00 -7.65
CA ALA A 216 -7.34 -25.71 -6.62
C ALA A 216 -6.79 -26.04 -5.22
N GLN A 217 -7.05 -25.18 -4.23
CA GLN A 217 -6.55 -25.35 -2.87
C GLN A 217 -7.68 -25.27 -1.85
N GLU A 218 -7.61 -26.07 -0.80
CA GLU A 218 -8.44 -25.89 0.40
C GLU A 218 -7.82 -24.81 1.28
N VAL A 219 -8.51 -23.68 1.43
CA VAL A 219 -8.04 -22.47 2.09
C VAL A 219 -8.95 -22.13 3.27
N PRO A 220 -8.40 -21.74 4.43
CA PRO A 220 -9.22 -21.27 5.54
C PRO A 220 -9.93 -19.97 5.18
N VAL A 221 -11.21 -19.89 5.55
CA VAL A 221 -11.97 -18.64 5.57
C VAL A 221 -12.00 -18.12 7.00
N VAL A 222 -11.43 -16.94 7.21
CA VAL A 222 -11.17 -16.38 8.55
C VAL A 222 -11.87 -15.04 8.77
N GLU A 223 -11.95 -14.63 10.04
CA GLU A 223 -12.39 -13.31 10.45
C GLU A 223 -11.50 -12.80 11.58
N LEU A 224 -11.14 -11.51 11.53
CA LEU A 224 -10.41 -10.84 12.60
C LEU A 224 -11.40 -10.34 13.67
N GLY A 225 -11.37 -10.99 14.84
CA GLY A 225 -12.12 -10.57 16.02
C GLY A 225 -11.27 -9.81 17.03
N VAL A 226 -11.89 -9.37 18.14
CA VAL A 226 -11.22 -8.62 19.22
C VAL A 226 -10.09 -9.43 19.89
N THR A 227 -10.26 -10.75 19.99
CA THR A 227 -9.31 -11.66 20.65
C THR A 227 -8.34 -12.34 19.69
N GLY A 228 -8.38 -12.00 18.40
CA GLY A 228 -7.53 -12.59 17.36
C GLY A 228 -8.31 -13.16 16.18
N VAL A 229 -7.58 -13.87 15.31
CA VAL A 229 -8.11 -14.46 14.08
C VAL A 229 -8.87 -15.74 14.40
N LYS A 230 -10.08 -15.89 13.85
CA LYS A 230 -10.89 -17.10 13.96
C LYS A 230 -11.10 -17.71 12.59
N THR A 231 -10.78 -18.99 12.44
CA THR A 231 -11.22 -19.78 11.26
C THR A 231 -12.70 -20.09 11.38
N LEU A 232 -13.46 -19.68 10.37
CA LEU A 232 -14.90 -19.91 10.29
C LEU A 232 -15.18 -21.28 9.67
N TYR A 233 -14.53 -21.59 8.54
CA TYR A 233 -14.61 -22.84 7.79
C TYR A 233 -13.45 -22.93 6.79
N THR A 234 -13.34 -24.03 6.04
CA THR A 234 -12.44 -24.17 4.89
C THR A 234 -13.23 -24.15 3.58
N ALA A 235 -12.66 -23.54 2.54
CA ALA A 235 -13.25 -23.46 1.21
C ALA A 235 -12.25 -23.93 0.17
N ILE A 236 -12.71 -24.66 -0.84
CA ILE A 236 -11.90 -24.93 -2.02
C ILE A 236 -11.96 -23.70 -2.93
N VAL A 237 -10.79 -23.14 -3.25
CA VAL A 237 -10.62 -21.95 -4.09
C VAL A 237 -10.07 -22.37 -5.45
N ASN A 238 -10.46 -21.65 -6.51
CA ASN A 238 -10.13 -21.93 -7.91
C ASN A 238 -10.57 -23.34 -8.40
N HIS A 239 -11.83 -23.70 -8.13
CA HIS A 239 -12.42 -24.97 -8.56
C HIS A 239 -12.36 -25.22 -10.08
N GLU A 240 -12.41 -24.14 -10.87
CA GLU A 240 -12.35 -24.19 -12.34
C GLU A 240 -10.93 -24.43 -12.87
N GLN A 241 -9.93 -24.48 -11.99
CA GLN A 241 -8.52 -24.70 -12.32
C GLN A 241 -7.97 -23.68 -13.32
N GLU A 242 -8.48 -22.45 -13.24
CA GLU A 242 -8.06 -21.36 -14.10
C GLU A 242 -6.65 -20.91 -13.74
N ARG A 243 -5.85 -20.60 -14.76
CA ARG A 243 -4.50 -20.06 -14.56
C ARG A 243 -4.56 -18.54 -14.61
N VAL A 244 -3.97 -17.86 -13.63
CA VAL A 244 -3.89 -16.40 -13.61
C VAL A 244 -2.81 -15.86 -14.54
N TRP A 245 -2.01 -16.73 -15.13
CA TRP A 245 -0.88 -16.38 -15.97
C TRP A 245 -1.29 -16.41 -17.44
N ARG A 246 -0.79 -15.44 -18.22
CA ARG A 246 -0.96 -15.41 -19.69
C ARG A 246 -0.29 -16.62 -20.33
N ASP A 247 -0.70 -16.94 -21.55
CA ASP A 247 -0.06 -17.98 -22.35
C ASP A 247 1.44 -17.71 -22.50
N GLY A 248 2.25 -18.77 -22.31
CA GLY A 248 3.71 -18.69 -22.31
C GLY A 248 4.35 -18.40 -20.95
N TYR A 249 3.58 -18.02 -19.93
CA TYR A 249 4.08 -17.82 -18.56
C TYR A 249 3.71 -19.02 -17.69
N ALA A 250 4.68 -19.60 -16.99
CA ALA A 250 4.46 -20.68 -16.01
C ALA A 250 4.16 -20.11 -14.61
N GLY A 251 4.53 -18.85 -14.38
CA GLY A 251 4.31 -18.08 -13.17
C GLY A 251 5.63 -17.71 -12.50
N VAL A 252 5.74 -16.46 -12.06
CA VAL A 252 6.98 -15.83 -11.58
C VAL A 252 7.76 -16.74 -10.62
N TRP A 253 7.10 -17.26 -9.59
CA TRP A 253 7.78 -18.01 -8.53
C TRP A 253 8.12 -19.45 -8.94
N ARG A 254 7.40 -20.03 -9.91
CA ARG A 254 7.74 -21.33 -10.48
C ARG A 254 8.94 -21.20 -11.42
N GLU A 255 8.95 -20.19 -12.29
CA GLU A 255 10.06 -19.89 -13.20
C GLU A 255 11.36 -19.57 -12.45
N ASN A 256 11.24 -18.95 -11.28
CA ASN A 256 12.37 -18.71 -10.38
C ASN A 256 12.66 -19.88 -9.44
N GLN A 257 12.05 -21.07 -9.62
CA GLN A 257 12.31 -22.31 -8.87
C GLN A 257 12.04 -22.23 -7.36
N VAL A 258 11.05 -21.43 -6.95
CA VAL A 258 10.56 -21.44 -5.55
C VAL A 258 9.81 -22.73 -5.26
N TRP A 259 9.05 -23.21 -6.24
CA TRP A 259 8.27 -24.44 -6.20
C TRP A 259 8.19 -25.05 -7.60
N ASP A 260 7.87 -26.35 -7.70
CA ASP A 260 7.55 -27.02 -8.96
C ASP A 260 6.65 -28.23 -8.72
N LEU A 261 6.27 -28.95 -9.77
CA LEU A 261 5.62 -30.27 -9.68
C LEU A 261 6.68 -31.37 -9.61
N ASP A 262 6.44 -32.39 -8.79
CA ASP A 262 7.26 -33.61 -8.81
C ASP A 262 6.92 -34.52 -9.99
N GLY A 263 7.57 -35.69 -10.07
CA GLY A 263 7.38 -36.66 -11.16
C GLY A 263 5.98 -37.26 -11.24
N GLU A 264 5.16 -37.11 -10.20
CA GLU A 264 3.76 -37.55 -10.15
C GLU A 264 2.79 -36.42 -10.48
N GLY A 265 3.30 -35.20 -10.67
CA GLY A 265 2.51 -34.00 -10.93
C GLY A 265 2.05 -33.28 -9.66
N GLU A 266 2.56 -33.64 -8.48
CA GLU A 266 2.19 -33.04 -7.20
C GLU A 266 3.06 -31.82 -6.86
N PRO A 267 2.48 -30.72 -6.34
CA PRO A 267 3.23 -29.50 -6.06
C PRO A 267 4.19 -29.68 -4.86
N ARG A 268 5.43 -29.22 -5.04
CA ARG A 268 6.49 -29.23 -4.03
C ARG A 268 7.11 -27.85 -3.87
N LEU A 269 7.16 -27.38 -2.61
CA LEU A 269 7.92 -26.20 -2.25
C LEU A 269 9.42 -26.54 -2.20
N LEU A 270 10.19 -25.97 -3.12
CA LEU A 270 11.62 -26.28 -3.29
C LEU A 270 12.51 -25.38 -2.42
N ARG A 271 12.11 -24.12 -2.26
CA ARG A 271 12.84 -23.11 -1.48
C ARG A 271 11.92 -22.45 -0.45
N PRO A 272 11.67 -23.10 0.70
CA PRO A 272 10.73 -22.58 1.71
C PRO A 272 11.17 -21.24 2.33
N ARG A 273 12.48 -20.95 2.34
CA ARG A 273 13.05 -19.70 2.88
C ARG A 273 13.38 -18.67 1.78
N HIS A 274 12.83 -18.84 0.57
CA HIS A 274 13.16 -18.01 -0.59
C HIS A 274 13.08 -16.50 -0.32
N PHE A 275 12.08 -16.06 0.42
CA PHE A 275 11.90 -14.64 0.71
C PHE A 275 12.53 -14.19 2.01
N ALA A 276 13.07 -15.10 2.84
CA ALA A 276 13.74 -14.75 4.09
C ALA A 276 15.24 -14.58 3.92
N GLU A 277 15.84 -15.18 2.90
CA GLU A 277 17.30 -15.22 2.75
C GLU A 277 17.75 -15.03 1.30
N VAL A 278 18.83 -14.26 1.12
CA VAL A 278 19.54 -14.11 -0.15
C VAL A 278 21.01 -14.46 0.09
N ASN A 279 21.55 -15.40 -0.70
CA ASN A 279 22.94 -15.87 -0.58
C ASN A 279 23.33 -16.33 0.83
N GLY A 280 22.39 -16.93 1.58
CA GLY A 280 22.61 -17.42 2.94
C GLY A 280 22.59 -16.35 4.03
N ARG A 281 22.23 -15.11 3.71
CA ARG A 281 22.03 -14.00 4.66
C ARG A 281 20.54 -13.72 4.81
N ALA A 282 20.07 -13.53 6.04
CA ALA A 282 18.73 -13.05 6.32
C ALA A 282 18.49 -11.67 5.70
N ILE A 283 17.33 -11.51 5.07
CA ILE A 283 16.87 -10.25 4.50
C ILE A 283 16.38 -9.33 5.61
N ASP A 284 16.82 -8.07 5.57
CA ASP A 284 16.16 -6.95 6.23
C ASP A 284 15.49 -6.10 5.15
N PHE A 285 14.15 -6.13 5.06
CA PHE A 285 13.44 -5.41 4.01
C PHE A 285 13.75 -3.90 4.00
N VAL A 286 13.85 -3.30 5.19
CA VAL A 286 14.03 -1.86 5.34
C VAL A 286 15.40 -1.47 4.83
N ASP A 287 16.43 -2.17 5.27
CA ASP A 287 17.82 -1.82 4.96
C ASP A 287 18.27 -2.30 3.58
N ASP A 288 17.84 -3.49 3.17
CA ASP A 288 18.29 -4.09 1.91
C ASP A 288 17.55 -3.52 0.69
N TYR A 289 16.28 -3.11 0.84
CA TYR A 289 15.42 -2.81 -0.31
C TYR A 289 14.68 -1.47 -0.22
N TYR A 290 14.08 -1.13 0.92
CA TYR A 290 13.28 0.10 1.02
C TYR A 290 14.15 1.36 1.14
N ARG A 291 15.18 1.36 1.99
CA ARG A 291 16.13 2.49 2.10
C ARG A 291 16.80 2.80 0.76
N PRO A 292 17.36 1.83 0.01
CA PRO A 292 17.89 2.10 -1.34
C PRO A 292 16.84 2.64 -2.32
N PHE A 293 15.58 2.21 -2.20
CA PHE A 293 14.48 2.76 -3.00
C PHE A 293 14.25 4.24 -2.69
N VAL A 294 14.16 4.63 -1.40
CA VAL A 294 13.98 6.03 -0.98
C VAL A 294 15.17 6.89 -1.42
N GLU A 295 16.40 6.41 -1.28
CA GLU A 295 17.61 7.10 -1.74
C GLU A 295 17.62 7.30 -3.26
N ARG A 296 17.20 6.29 -4.02
CA ARG A 296 17.05 6.37 -5.47
C ARG A 296 15.94 7.34 -5.86
N PHE A 297 14.78 7.26 -5.22
CA PHE A 297 13.66 8.18 -5.44
C PHE A 297 14.11 9.63 -5.23
N ALA A 298 14.77 9.92 -4.11
CA ALA A 298 15.30 11.23 -3.80
C ALA A 298 16.25 11.74 -4.88
N ARG A 299 17.17 10.90 -5.35
CA ARG A 299 18.10 11.23 -6.44
C ARG A 299 17.36 11.52 -7.75
N GLU A 300 16.41 10.68 -8.14
CA GLU A 300 15.66 10.82 -9.39
C GLU A 300 14.80 12.09 -9.39
N ILE A 301 14.07 12.36 -8.32
CA ILE A 301 13.25 13.57 -8.20
C ILE A 301 14.11 14.83 -8.17
N ARG A 302 15.20 14.83 -7.41
CA ARG A 302 16.09 16.00 -7.31
C ARG A 302 16.90 16.27 -8.57
N SER A 303 16.98 15.31 -9.51
CA SER A 303 17.48 15.59 -10.86
C SER A 303 16.59 16.58 -11.64
N VAL A 304 15.32 16.71 -11.23
CA VAL A 304 14.31 17.60 -11.87
C VAL A 304 13.96 18.79 -10.96
N HIS A 305 13.73 18.55 -9.67
CA HIS A 305 13.41 19.56 -8.66
C HIS A 305 14.45 19.50 -7.51
N PRO A 306 15.62 20.17 -7.64
CA PRO A 306 16.75 20.02 -6.73
C PRO A 306 16.46 20.33 -5.25
N SER A 307 15.54 21.27 -4.99
CA SER A 307 15.13 21.71 -3.65
C SER A 307 14.00 20.88 -3.03
N ALA A 308 13.47 19.88 -3.73
CA ALA A 308 12.31 19.12 -3.27
C ALA A 308 12.56 18.47 -1.90
N ILE A 309 11.58 18.64 -1.00
CA ILE A 309 11.45 17.80 0.19
C ILE A 309 11.08 16.39 -0.29
N VAL A 310 11.75 15.38 0.25
CA VAL A 310 11.36 13.99 0.04
C VAL A 310 10.61 13.55 1.29
N PHE A 311 9.36 13.14 1.11
CA PHE A 311 8.57 12.53 2.15
C PHE A 311 8.76 11.01 2.08
N THR A 312 8.86 10.37 3.23
CA THR A 312 9.01 8.92 3.34
C THR A 312 8.20 8.42 4.52
N GLU A 313 7.58 7.26 4.33
CA GLU A 313 6.68 6.65 5.32
C GLU A 313 7.28 5.36 5.90
N GLU A 314 6.75 4.93 7.04
CA GLU A 314 6.99 3.60 7.58
C GLU A 314 6.30 2.58 6.65
N PRO A 315 7.03 1.58 6.11
CA PRO A 315 6.37 0.50 5.41
C PRO A 315 5.39 -0.22 6.35
N LEU A 316 4.26 -0.65 5.81
CA LEU A 316 3.32 -1.51 6.51
C LEU A 316 4.07 -2.72 7.06
N THR A 317 4.03 -2.88 8.38
CA THR A 317 4.69 -3.92 9.19
C THR A 317 6.19 -3.76 9.47
N CYS A 318 6.82 -2.67 9.03
CA CYS A 318 8.24 -2.41 9.26
C CYS A 318 8.48 -1.05 9.94
N GLU A 319 9.72 -0.81 10.36
CA GLU A 319 10.13 0.50 10.88
C GLU A 319 10.52 1.46 9.76
N LEU A 320 10.53 2.76 10.07
CA LEU A 320 11.02 3.81 9.18
C LEU A 320 12.51 3.55 8.81
N PRO A 321 12.90 3.67 7.53
CA PRO A 321 14.28 3.53 7.11
C PRO A 321 15.11 4.67 7.69
N ASP A 322 16.35 4.36 8.11
CA ASP A 322 17.30 5.41 8.43
C ASP A 322 17.84 6.01 7.12
N VAL A 323 17.48 7.25 6.87
CA VAL A 323 17.87 8.04 5.71
C VAL A 323 18.48 9.37 6.15
N GLN A 324 19.05 9.43 7.35
CA GLN A 324 19.64 10.66 7.90
C GLN A 324 20.74 11.26 7.01
N ALA A 325 21.42 10.43 6.22
CA ALA A 325 22.43 10.87 5.27
C ALA A 325 21.84 11.65 4.08
N LEU A 326 20.54 11.49 3.80
CA LEU A 326 19.84 12.27 2.78
C LEU A 326 19.41 13.62 3.37
N PRO A 327 19.80 14.75 2.76
CA PRO A 327 19.30 16.05 3.21
C PRO A 327 17.82 16.21 2.86
N ASN A 328 17.12 17.08 3.60
CA ASN A 328 15.77 17.55 3.28
C ASN A 328 14.72 16.42 3.14
N VAL A 329 14.70 15.52 4.12
CA VAL A 329 13.73 14.42 4.22
C VAL A 329 12.78 14.66 5.39
N VAL A 330 11.50 14.32 5.20
CA VAL A 330 10.44 14.41 6.21
C VAL A 330 9.83 13.03 6.41
N ASN A 331 9.64 12.64 7.66
CA ASN A 331 8.82 11.47 7.99
C ASN A 331 7.34 11.82 7.77
N ALA A 332 6.67 11.14 6.85
CA ALA A 332 5.25 11.33 6.53
C ALA A 332 4.33 10.26 7.13
N GLY A 333 4.78 9.55 8.17
CA GLY A 333 4.05 8.41 8.73
C GLY A 333 2.59 8.69 9.10
N HIS A 334 1.80 7.62 9.10
CA HIS A 334 0.37 7.65 9.37
C HIS A 334 0.03 7.26 10.80
N TRP A 335 -1.13 7.68 11.28
CA TRP A 335 -1.63 7.29 12.58
C TRP A 335 -3.15 7.18 12.58
N TYR A 336 -3.67 6.04 13.06
CA TYR A 336 -5.10 5.82 13.22
C TYR A 336 -5.38 5.21 14.60
N ASP A 337 -6.56 5.52 15.17
CA ASP A 337 -7.14 4.69 16.21
C ASP A 337 -7.50 3.34 15.59
N ALA A 338 -6.60 2.37 15.73
CA ALA A 338 -6.68 1.07 15.05
C ALA A 338 -8.01 0.34 15.32
N MET A 339 -8.54 0.44 16.54
CA MET A 339 -9.83 -0.20 16.85
C MET A 339 -10.96 0.48 16.09
N THR A 340 -11.02 1.81 16.13
CA THR A 340 -12.03 2.59 15.40
C THR A 340 -11.94 2.36 13.89
N LEU A 341 -10.73 2.29 13.34
CA LEU A 341 -10.50 2.03 11.91
C LEU A 341 -10.98 0.63 11.49
N PHE A 342 -10.47 -0.43 12.13
CA PHE A 342 -10.75 -1.80 11.70
C PHE A 342 -12.18 -2.26 12.02
N MET A 343 -12.75 -1.82 13.16
CA MET A 343 -14.12 -2.19 13.54
C MET A 343 -15.16 -1.25 12.95
N ARG A 344 -14.77 -0.07 12.47
CA ARG A 344 -15.65 1.03 12.07
C ARG A 344 -16.70 1.35 13.13
N ARG A 345 -16.28 1.26 14.39
CA ARG A 345 -17.11 1.52 15.57
C ARG A 345 -16.35 2.32 16.59
N TYR A 346 -17.03 3.29 17.19
CA TYR A 346 -16.45 4.07 18.27
C TYR A 346 -16.81 3.48 19.64
N VAL A 347 -15.80 3.17 20.45
CA VAL A 347 -16.00 2.76 21.85
C VAL A 347 -15.24 3.69 22.78
N ALA A 348 -15.97 4.44 23.60
CA ALA A 348 -15.42 5.52 24.43
C ALA A 348 -14.31 5.10 25.42
N GLN A 349 -14.34 3.86 25.90
CA GLN A 349 -13.49 3.37 26.99
C GLN A 349 -12.47 2.32 26.56
N VAL A 350 -12.40 1.99 25.28
CA VAL A 350 -11.50 0.97 24.74
C VAL A 350 -10.76 1.55 23.52
N ALA A 351 -9.50 1.18 23.36
CA ALA A 351 -8.73 1.36 22.13
C ALA A 351 -7.71 0.23 22.00
N ILE A 352 -6.93 0.21 20.92
CA ILE A 352 -5.83 -0.74 20.73
C ILE A 352 -4.54 0.05 20.56
N ASP A 353 -3.51 -0.34 21.32
CA ASP A 353 -2.13 0.05 21.01
C ASP A 353 -1.66 -0.81 19.83
N SER A 354 -1.58 -0.21 18.64
CA SER A 354 -1.28 -0.93 17.40
C SER A 354 0.12 -1.56 17.41
N LYS A 355 1.10 -0.86 17.97
CA LYS A 355 2.49 -1.34 18.09
C LYS A 355 2.61 -2.43 19.14
N ALA A 356 2.06 -2.22 20.34
CA ALA A 356 2.15 -3.19 21.42
C ALA A 356 1.19 -4.39 21.23
N ARG A 357 0.21 -4.26 20.31
CA ARG A 357 -0.88 -5.21 20.01
C ARG A 357 -1.70 -5.58 21.25
N ARG A 358 -2.11 -4.57 22.03
CA ARG A 358 -2.85 -4.78 23.30
C ARG A 358 -4.04 -3.84 23.41
N PRO A 359 -5.16 -4.30 23.99
CA PRO A 359 -6.26 -3.41 24.32
C PRO A 359 -5.84 -2.43 25.43
N ILE A 360 -6.32 -1.20 25.31
CA ILE A 360 -6.17 -0.13 26.30
C ILE A 360 -7.55 0.18 26.87
N PHE A 361 -7.66 0.29 28.19
CA PHE A 361 -8.92 0.54 28.88
C PHE A 361 -8.89 1.86 29.64
N GLY A 362 -9.93 2.65 29.48
CA GLY A 362 -10.12 3.92 30.17
C GLY A 362 -9.56 5.11 29.40
N LYS A 363 -10.35 6.18 29.28
CA LYS A 363 -10.01 7.40 28.52
C LYS A 363 -8.60 7.94 28.81
N GLY A 364 -8.23 8.11 30.08
CA GLY A 364 -6.92 8.64 30.44
C GLY A 364 -5.72 7.73 30.09
N ALA A 365 -5.94 6.42 29.94
CA ALA A 365 -4.90 5.50 29.45
C ALA A 365 -4.80 5.53 27.92
N ILE A 366 -5.94 5.68 27.24
CA ILE A 366 -6.03 5.87 25.79
C ILE A 366 -5.28 7.13 25.38
N ASP A 367 -5.61 8.28 26.00
CA ASP A 367 -4.96 9.57 25.71
C ASP A 367 -3.43 9.48 25.88
N LYS A 368 -2.95 8.79 26.94
CA LYS A 368 -1.50 8.57 27.17
C LYS A 368 -0.86 7.68 26.12
N SER A 369 -1.52 6.61 25.69
CA SER A 369 -0.98 5.71 24.66
C SER A 369 -0.94 6.42 23.30
N PHE A 370 -2.00 7.15 22.94
CA PHE A 370 -2.06 7.86 21.67
C PHE A 370 -1.00 8.97 21.59
N ALA A 371 -0.86 9.77 22.64
CA ALA A 371 0.22 10.76 22.74
C ALA A 371 1.61 10.12 22.66
N LYS A 372 1.80 8.92 23.23
CA LYS A 372 3.07 8.17 23.12
C LYS A 372 3.33 7.74 21.68
N GLN A 373 2.33 7.16 20.99
CA GLN A 373 2.46 6.71 19.60
C GLN A 373 2.80 7.87 18.65
N LEU A 374 2.11 9.00 18.77
CA LEU A 374 2.42 10.23 18.01
C LEU A 374 3.80 10.80 18.39
N GLY A 375 4.18 10.71 19.66
CA GLY A 375 5.51 11.07 20.14
C GLY A 375 6.62 10.25 19.49
N GLU A 376 6.40 8.95 19.29
CA GLU A 376 7.32 8.06 18.59
C GLU A 376 7.45 8.44 17.10
N ILE A 377 6.35 8.73 16.40
CA ILE A 377 6.39 9.19 14.99
C ILE A 377 7.22 10.48 14.89
N LYS A 378 7.04 11.42 15.83
CA LYS A 378 7.83 12.65 15.90
C LYS A 378 9.31 12.38 16.18
N GLN A 379 9.62 11.41 17.03
CA GLN A 379 10.98 11.01 17.34
C GLN A 379 11.66 10.36 16.14
N HIS A 380 10.97 9.47 15.43
CA HIS A 380 11.48 8.81 14.22
C HIS A 380 11.84 9.81 13.12
N GLY A 381 11.09 10.89 12.93
CA GLY A 381 11.49 11.94 11.98
C GLY A 381 12.88 12.51 12.27
N ARG A 382 13.19 12.74 13.55
CA ARG A 382 14.51 13.23 13.97
C ARG A 382 15.59 12.16 13.88
N GLU A 383 15.29 10.95 14.32
CA GLU A 383 16.27 9.85 14.49
C GLU A 383 16.46 8.98 13.24
N LYS A 384 15.62 9.12 12.22
CA LYS A 384 15.73 8.32 10.99
C LYS A 384 15.77 9.20 9.75
N CYS A 385 15.06 10.33 9.72
CA CYS A 385 15.13 11.25 8.57
C CYS A 385 16.08 12.44 8.78
N GLY A 386 16.57 12.67 10.00
CA GLY A 386 17.32 13.89 10.33
C GLY A 386 16.47 15.17 10.19
N GLY A 387 15.14 15.03 10.18
CA GLY A 387 14.19 16.07 9.80
C GLY A 387 12.95 16.10 10.71
N PRO A 388 11.93 16.90 10.36
CA PRO A 388 10.67 16.88 11.07
C PRO A 388 9.82 15.66 10.67
N SER A 389 8.71 15.48 11.39
CA SER A 389 7.61 14.61 10.98
C SER A 389 6.41 15.45 10.59
N LEU A 390 5.69 15.01 9.56
CA LEU A 390 4.36 15.44 9.19
C LEU A 390 3.46 14.20 9.28
N LEU A 391 2.30 14.32 9.91
CA LEU A 391 1.36 13.20 9.97
C LEU A 391 0.63 13.13 8.61
N GLY A 392 1.02 12.19 7.75
CA GLY A 392 0.56 12.10 6.36
C GLY A 392 -0.92 11.80 6.26
N GLU A 393 -1.39 10.86 7.10
CA GLU A 393 -2.79 10.50 7.22
C GLU A 393 -3.20 10.15 8.64
N PHE A 394 -4.45 10.49 8.93
CA PHE A 394 -5.21 10.07 10.08
C PHE A 394 -6.69 10.36 9.83
N GLY A 395 -7.58 9.72 10.60
CA GLY A 395 -9.00 10.02 10.52
C GLY A 395 -9.89 8.93 11.07
N ILE A 396 -11.15 8.98 10.66
CA ILE A 396 -12.18 8.01 11.01
C ILE A 396 -12.94 7.59 9.75
N ALA A 397 -13.53 6.39 9.76
CA ALA A 397 -14.38 5.95 8.67
C ALA A 397 -15.66 6.80 8.59
N TYR A 398 -16.07 7.19 7.37
CA TYR A 398 -17.36 7.89 7.18
C TYR A 398 -18.54 6.99 7.55
N ASP A 399 -18.44 5.69 7.27
CA ASP A 399 -19.50 4.70 7.55
C ASP A 399 -19.45 4.12 8.97
N LEU A 400 -18.90 4.88 9.93
CA LEU A 400 -18.87 4.55 11.35
C LEU A 400 -20.27 4.17 11.87
N ASP A 401 -20.30 3.17 12.76
CA ASP A 401 -21.51 2.65 13.41
C ASP A 401 -22.62 2.35 12.40
N ASP A 402 -22.27 1.56 11.38
CA ASP A 402 -23.19 1.08 10.35
C ASP A 402 -23.92 2.23 9.60
N LYS A 403 -23.19 3.34 9.36
CA LYS A 403 -23.66 4.54 8.64
C LYS A 403 -24.76 5.32 9.37
N ILE A 404 -24.86 5.23 10.70
CA ILE A 404 -25.90 5.91 11.49
C ILE A 404 -25.99 7.42 11.20
N GLY A 405 -24.84 8.07 10.95
CA GLY A 405 -24.80 9.49 10.58
C GLY A 405 -25.56 9.82 9.31
N PHE A 406 -25.56 8.94 8.31
CA PHE A 406 -26.25 9.15 7.04
C PHE A 406 -27.68 8.62 7.04
N SER A 407 -27.98 7.58 7.81
CA SER A 407 -29.33 7.01 7.88
C SER A 407 -30.25 7.76 8.84
N GLU A 408 -29.70 8.32 9.92
CA GLU A 408 -30.47 8.93 11.02
C GLU A 408 -30.12 10.40 11.28
N ASP A 409 -29.23 11.00 10.48
CA ASP A 409 -28.68 12.36 10.71
C ASP A 409 -28.03 12.50 12.10
N ASN A 410 -27.46 11.40 12.61
CA ASN A 410 -26.86 11.31 13.94
C ASN A 410 -25.34 11.09 13.86
N PHE A 411 -24.59 12.19 13.92
CA PHE A 411 -23.13 12.18 13.86
C PHE A 411 -22.44 12.15 15.23
N ALA A 412 -23.13 11.79 16.32
CA ALA A 412 -22.57 11.84 17.67
C ALA A 412 -21.30 10.99 17.83
N SER A 413 -21.31 9.76 17.29
CA SER A 413 -20.13 8.89 17.30
C SER A 413 -19.01 9.41 16.42
N HIS A 414 -19.32 9.96 15.24
CA HIS A 414 -18.32 10.57 14.35
C HIS A 414 -17.63 11.76 15.02
N ILE A 415 -18.41 12.64 15.65
CA ILE A 415 -17.89 13.79 16.39
C ILE A 415 -16.99 13.32 17.53
N ALA A 416 -17.42 12.32 18.31
CA ALA A 416 -16.64 11.81 19.43
C ALA A 416 -15.36 11.09 19.01
N ALA A 417 -15.42 10.31 17.92
CA ALA A 417 -14.25 9.62 17.36
C ALA A 417 -13.26 10.64 16.78
N MET A 418 -13.75 11.61 16.01
CA MET A 418 -12.93 12.70 15.45
C MET A 418 -12.29 13.54 16.56
N ASP A 419 -13.06 13.93 17.58
CA ASP A 419 -12.55 14.66 18.75
C ASP A 419 -11.46 13.88 19.50
N ARG A 420 -11.59 12.55 19.65
CA ARG A 420 -10.51 11.72 20.21
C ARG A 420 -9.25 11.78 19.34
N THR A 421 -9.40 11.60 18.03
CA THR A 421 -8.28 11.56 17.08
C THR A 421 -7.55 12.91 17.01
N TRP A 422 -8.26 14.04 17.03
CA TRP A 422 -7.65 15.38 17.01
C TRP A 422 -7.04 15.83 18.34
N ARG A 423 -7.45 15.23 19.47
CA ARG A 423 -6.88 15.54 20.79
C ARG A 423 -5.59 14.78 21.07
N ALA A 424 -5.42 13.62 20.45
CA ALA A 424 -4.19 12.83 20.51
C ALA A 424 -3.01 13.66 20.02
#